data_AF-A0A843TWB0-F1
#
_entry.id   AF-A0A843TWB0-F1
#
_cell.length_a   1.000
_cell.length_b   1.000
_cell.length_c   1.000
_cell.angle_alpha   90.00
_cell.angle_beta   90.00
_cell.angle_gamma   90.00
#
_symmetry.space_group_name_H-M   'P 1'
#
loop_
_entity.id
_entity.type
_entity.pdbx_description
1 polymer ?
#
loop_
_entity_poly.entity_id
_entity_poly.type
_entity_poly.pdbx_seq_one_letter_code
_entity_poly.pdbx_strand_id
1 'polypeptide(L)'
;MDGSAPYNPRTVEEVYLDFKGRRAGIVKALTTDVEEFYQQCDPEKENLCLYGFPNEHWEVNLPAEEVPAELPEPALGINFARDGMQEKDWISLVAVHSDAWLLAVAFYFGARFGFDKNDRVRRVGGGVGSRMQEVGRPKIATADTTDAVGHRRNL
;
A
#
# COMPACT_ATOMS: atom_id res chain seq x y z
N MET A 1 0.66 32.67 3.70
CA MET A 1 -0.49 31.76 3.62
C MET A 1 -0.63 31.40 2.16
N ASP A 2 0.04 30.33 1.73
CA ASP A 2 -0.07 29.85 0.36
C ASP A 2 -1.21 28.83 0.34
N GLY A 3 -2.31 29.20 -0.31
CA GLY A 3 -3.47 28.34 -0.48
C GLY A 3 -3.13 27.30 -1.53
N SER A 4 -2.58 26.16 -1.08
CA SER A 4 -2.48 24.98 -1.93
C SER A 4 -3.89 24.61 -2.40
N ALA A 5 -4.11 24.65 -3.71
CA ALA A 5 -5.34 24.15 -4.30
C ALA A 5 -5.60 22.72 -3.77
N PRO A 6 -6.86 22.36 -3.46
CA PRO A 6 -7.18 21.03 -2.94
C PRO A 6 -6.61 19.98 -3.89
N TYR A 7 -5.79 19.07 -3.34
CA TYR A 7 -5.12 18.03 -4.10
C TYR A 7 -6.16 17.14 -4.76
N ASN A 8 -6.30 17.24 -6.09
CA ASN A 8 -7.44 16.65 -6.78
C ASN A 8 -7.02 16.18 -8.19
N PRO A 9 -6.32 15.04 -8.32
CA PRO A 9 -5.90 14.48 -9.60
C PRO A 9 -7.13 14.09 -10.43
N ARG A 10 -7.33 14.65 -11.64
CA ARG A 10 -8.62 14.56 -12.39
C ARG A 10 -8.57 13.65 -13.61
N THR A 11 -7.38 13.21 -14.02
CA THR A 11 -7.16 12.34 -15.19
C THR A 11 -6.63 10.97 -14.79
N VAL A 12 -6.74 9.97 -15.68
CA VAL A 12 -6.19 8.61 -15.45
C VAL A 12 -4.68 8.69 -15.20
N GLU A 13 -3.99 9.52 -15.97
CA GLU A 13 -2.55 9.73 -15.88
C GLU A 13 -2.15 10.35 -14.54
N GLU A 14 -2.87 11.37 -14.07
CA GLU A 14 -2.63 11.98 -12.75
C GLU A 14 -2.89 11.01 -11.60
N VAL A 15 -3.96 10.21 -11.67
CA VAL A 15 -4.26 9.18 -10.65
C VAL A 15 -3.16 8.10 -10.64
N TYR A 16 -2.67 7.71 -11.81
CA TYR A 16 -1.57 6.75 -11.90
C TYR A 16 -0.26 7.31 -11.35
N LEU A 17 0.05 8.59 -11.61
CA LEU A 17 1.22 9.26 -11.05
C LEU A 17 1.12 9.41 -9.52
N ASP A 18 -0.07 9.74 -9.01
CA ASP A 18 -0.35 9.76 -7.56
C ASP A 18 -0.08 8.39 -6.93
N PHE A 19 -0.70 7.34 -7.48
CA PHE A 19 -0.50 5.96 -7.02
C PHE A 19 0.99 5.59 -7.02
N LYS A 20 1.72 5.92 -8.09
CA LYS A 20 3.15 5.62 -8.21
C LYS A 20 3.96 6.35 -7.14
N GLY A 21 3.68 7.63 -6.91
CA GLY A 21 4.37 8.45 -5.91
C GLY A 21 4.16 7.90 -4.49
N ARG A 22 2.89 7.67 -4.11
CA ARG A 22 2.55 7.11 -2.80
C ARG A 22 3.17 5.73 -2.59
N ARG A 23 3.14 4.88 -3.61
CA ARG A 23 3.77 3.55 -3.58
C ARG A 23 5.29 3.66 -3.39
N ALA A 24 5.95 4.61 -4.03
CA ALA A 24 7.38 4.81 -3.86
C ALA A 24 7.72 5.19 -2.41
N GLY A 25 6.93 6.08 -1.79
CA GLY A 25 7.07 6.42 -0.37
C GLY A 25 6.91 5.22 0.55
N ILE A 26 5.85 4.42 0.37
CA ILE A 26 5.61 3.21 1.16
C ILE A 26 6.74 2.18 0.97
N VAL A 27 7.17 1.93 -0.27
CA VAL A 27 8.29 1.02 -0.53
C VAL A 27 9.55 1.51 0.19
N LYS A 28 9.82 2.82 0.16
CA LYS A 28 10.96 3.40 0.89
C LYS A 28 10.86 3.13 2.39
N ALA A 29 9.69 3.34 3.01
CA ALA A 29 9.45 3.05 4.42
C ALA A 29 9.71 1.58 4.78
N LEU A 30 9.26 0.65 3.93
CA LEU A 30 9.34 -0.79 4.19
C LEU A 30 10.66 -1.44 3.76
N THR A 31 11.55 -0.70 3.09
CA THR A 31 12.85 -1.22 2.65
C THR A 31 14.02 -0.35 3.09
N THR A 32 14.12 0.88 2.56
CA THR A 32 15.31 1.72 2.72
C THR A 32 15.36 2.35 4.10
N ASP A 33 14.19 2.77 4.59
CA ASP A 33 14.04 3.50 5.86
C ASP A 33 13.40 2.58 6.93
N VAL A 34 13.54 1.26 6.78
CA VAL A 34 12.82 0.26 7.61
C VAL A 34 13.13 0.40 9.11
N GLU A 35 14.37 0.72 9.46
CA GLU A 35 14.77 0.95 10.86
C GLU A 35 14.09 2.20 11.45
N GLU A 36 14.01 3.28 10.67
CA GLU A 36 13.32 4.52 11.07
C GLU A 36 11.81 4.27 11.23
N PHE A 37 11.22 3.58 10.25
CA PHE A 37 9.82 3.18 10.29
C PHE A 37 9.49 2.30 11.50
N TYR A 38 10.33 1.31 11.80
CA TYR A 38 10.16 0.42 12.95
C TYR A 38 10.19 1.18 14.28
N GLN A 39 11.12 2.12 14.42
CA GLN A 39 11.26 2.96 15.62
C GLN A 39 10.07 3.91 15.81
N GLN A 40 9.53 4.45 14.72
CA GLN A 40 8.35 5.33 14.80
C GLN A 40 7.08 4.57 15.22
N CYS A 41 6.97 3.29 14.87
CA CYS A 41 5.83 2.40 15.19
C CYS A 41 5.85 1.86 16.63
N ASP A 42 5.88 2.75 17.62
CA ASP A 42 5.87 2.40 19.04
C ASP A 42 4.52 1.78 19.49
N PRO A 43 4.48 0.54 20.00
CA PRO A 43 3.27 -0.12 20.49
C PRO A 43 2.63 0.56 21.70
N GLU A 44 3.37 1.38 22.44
CA GLU A 44 2.85 2.12 23.60
C GLU A 44 2.13 3.42 23.18
N LYS A 45 2.22 3.80 21.90
CA LYS A 45 1.45 4.92 21.34
C LYS A 45 0.04 4.46 20.93
N GLU A 46 -0.83 5.44 20.74
CA GLU A 46 -2.15 5.23 20.12
C GLU A 46 -2.04 4.59 18.73
N ASN A 47 -3.17 4.18 18.17
CA ASN A 47 -3.21 3.40 16.94
C ASN A 47 -2.62 4.18 15.75
N LEU A 48 -1.43 3.79 15.29
CA LEU A 48 -0.71 4.47 14.20
C LEU A 48 -1.09 3.89 12.83
N CYS A 49 -0.94 4.72 11.82
CA CYS A 49 -1.13 4.42 10.40
C CYS A 49 0.14 4.75 9.61
N LEU A 50 0.39 4.02 8.52
CA LEU A 50 1.42 4.38 7.54
C LEU A 50 0.77 5.08 6.34
N TYR A 51 1.20 6.31 6.06
CA TYR A 51 0.77 7.11 4.93
C TYR A 51 1.85 7.20 3.86
N GLY A 52 1.45 7.06 2.60
CA GLY A 52 2.26 7.39 1.43
C GLY A 52 1.74 8.64 0.73
N PHE A 53 2.64 9.52 0.31
CA PHE A 53 2.33 10.79 -0.33
C PHE A 53 2.76 10.81 -1.81
N PRO A 54 2.08 11.61 -2.67
CA PRO A 54 2.38 11.69 -4.10
C PRO A 54 3.81 12.18 -4.41
N ASN A 55 4.44 12.88 -3.46
CA ASN A 55 5.82 13.37 -3.54
C ASN A 55 6.87 12.31 -3.14
N GLU A 56 6.48 11.03 -3.09
CA GLU A 56 7.34 9.90 -2.71
C GLU A 56 7.80 9.92 -1.24
N HIS A 57 7.12 10.71 -0.41
CA HIS A 57 7.33 10.74 1.04
C HIS A 57 6.40 9.74 1.75
N TRP A 58 6.80 9.35 2.96
CA TRP A 58 6.00 8.51 3.85
C TRP A 58 5.96 9.12 5.24
N GLU A 59 4.91 8.84 6.00
CA GLU A 59 4.73 9.32 7.36
C GLU A 59 4.00 8.28 8.21
N VAL A 60 4.40 8.15 9.47
CA VAL A 60 3.65 7.42 10.48
C VAL A 60 2.94 8.42 11.37
N ASN A 61 1.61 8.41 11.35
CA ASN A 61 0.80 9.35 12.10
C ASN A 61 -0.53 8.72 12.53
N LEU A 62 -1.26 9.40 13.40
CA LEU A 62 -2.62 9.02 13.80
C LEU A 62 -3.59 9.09 12.60
N PRO A 63 -4.71 8.35 12.64
CA PRO A 63 -5.79 8.56 11.70
C PRO A 63 -6.25 10.02 11.71
N ALA A 64 -6.66 10.54 10.55
CA ALA A 64 -7.20 11.89 10.48
C ALA A 64 -8.49 11.99 11.32
N GLU A 65 -8.63 13.05 12.12
CA GLU A 65 -9.83 13.29 12.93
C GLU A 65 -11.01 13.86 12.11
N GLU A 66 -10.77 14.29 10.88
CA GLU A 66 -11.77 15.01 10.08
C GLU A 66 -12.89 14.10 9.56
N VAL A 67 -14.13 14.49 9.89
CA VAL A 67 -15.36 13.82 9.43
C VAL A 67 -16.14 14.76 8.49
N PRO A 68 -16.39 14.37 7.22
CA PRO A 68 -16.00 13.12 6.55
C PRO A 68 -14.59 13.21 5.93
N ALA A 69 -13.80 12.16 6.10
CA ALA A 69 -12.48 12.05 5.48
C ALA A 69 -12.56 12.14 3.94
N GLU A 70 -11.67 12.93 3.33
CA GLU A 70 -11.65 13.10 1.87
C GLU A 70 -11.13 11.89 1.11
N LEU A 71 -10.35 11.01 1.75
CA LEU A 71 -9.72 9.82 1.16
C LEU A 71 -9.99 8.58 2.02
N PRO A 72 -9.92 7.37 1.44
CA PRO A 72 -9.93 6.13 2.20
C PRO A 72 -8.83 6.13 3.28
N GLU A 73 -9.14 5.63 4.47
CA GLU A 73 -8.18 5.54 5.57
C GLU A 73 -7.26 4.32 5.40
N PRO A 74 -5.96 4.45 5.73
CA PRO A 74 -5.04 3.31 5.78
C PRO A 74 -5.34 2.40 6.98
N ALA A 75 -4.65 1.25 7.06
CA ALA A 75 -4.81 0.33 8.16
C ALA A 75 -4.37 0.96 9.50
N LEU A 76 -5.29 0.92 10.46
CA LEU A 76 -5.13 1.49 11.79
C LEU A 76 -4.48 0.49 12.75
N GLY A 77 -3.55 0.98 13.58
CA GLY A 77 -2.95 0.20 14.65
C GLY A 77 -1.84 -0.75 14.19
N ILE A 78 -1.10 -0.38 13.14
CA ILE A 78 0.01 -1.22 12.63
C ILE A 78 1.09 -1.46 13.69
N ASN A 79 1.20 -0.56 14.67
CA ASN A 79 2.15 -0.63 15.78
C ASN A 79 1.83 -1.75 16.80
N PHE A 80 0.58 -2.18 16.95
CA PHE A 80 0.18 -3.19 17.95
C PHE A 80 0.80 -4.57 17.70
N ALA A 81 0.88 -4.95 16.43
CA ALA A 81 1.37 -6.27 16.03
C ALA A 81 2.90 -6.34 15.95
N ARG A 82 3.62 -5.21 16.10
CA ARG A 82 5.06 -5.11 15.82
C ARG A 82 5.88 -6.08 16.64
N ASP A 83 5.70 -6.08 17.97
CA ASP A 83 6.49 -6.90 18.90
C ASP A 83 5.90 -8.31 19.11
N GLY A 84 4.72 -8.59 18.52
CA GLY A 84 4.02 -9.86 18.62
C GLY A 84 4.39 -10.91 17.56
N MET A 85 5.23 -10.56 16.58
CA MET A 85 5.66 -11.46 15.49
C MET A 85 7.08 -11.15 15.00
N GLN A 86 7.60 -11.95 14.07
CA GLN A 86 8.89 -11.65 13.46
C GLN A 86 8.79 -10.36 12.64
N GLU A 87 9.82 -9.53 12.69
CA GLU A 87 9.89 -8.24 11.97
C GLU A 87 9.52 -8.38 10.49
N LYS A 88 10.05 -9.40 9.80
CA LYS A 88 9.74 -9.68 8.39
C LYS A 88 8.24 -9.96 8.14
N ASP A 89 7.57 -10.63 9.08
CA ASP A 89 6.16 -11.00 8.96
C ASP A 89 5.29 -9.78 9.23
N TRP A 90 5.70 -8.94 10.20
CA TRP A 90 5.09 -7.64 10.45
C TRP A 90 5.22 -6.70 9.25
N ILE A 91 6.41 -6.56 8.67
CA ILE A 91 6.62 -5.76 7.44
C ILE A 91 5.76 -6.29 6.28
N SER A 92 5.64 -7.62 6.15
CA SER A 92 4.78 -8.24 5.12
C SER A 92 3.30 -7.94 5.35
N LEU A 93 2.85 -7.96 6.61
CA LEU A 93 1.49 -7.58 6.98
C LEU A 93 1.21 -6.12 6.63
N VAL A 94 2.10 -5.21 7.01
CA VAL A 94 1.99 -3.78 6.69
C VAL A 94 1.96 -3.58 5.17
N ALA A 95 2.82 -4.26 4.40
CA ALA A 95 2.86 -4.18 2.95
C ALA A 95 1.51 -4.55 2.29
N VAL A 96 0.88 -5.65 2.73
CA VAL A 96 -0.41 -6.10 2.21
C VAL A 96 -1.51 -5.07 2.47
N HIS A 97 -1.54 -4.51 3.69
CA HIS A 97 -2.49 -3.47 4.04
C HIS A 97 -2.25 -2.16 3.27
N SER A 98 -1.00 -1.77 3.07
CA SER A 98 -0.63 -0.60 2.28
C SER A 98 -0.99 -0.74 0.80
N ASP A 99 -0.80 -1.91 0.19
CA ASP A 99 -1.21 -2.17 -1.20
C ASP A 99 -2.73 -2.06 -1.35
N ALA A 100 -3.49 -2.61 -0.40
CA ALA A 100 -4.95 -2.49 -0.40
C ALA A 100 -5.40 -1.02 -0.29
N TRP A 101 -4.76 -0.25 0.58
CA TRP A 101 -5.03 1.18 0.74
C TRP A 101 -4.73 1.98 -0.53
N LEU A 102 -3.57 1.78 -1.16
CA LEU A 102 -3.19 2.44 -2.40
C LEU A 102 -4.19 2.18 -3.53
N LEU A 103 -4.66 0.93 -3.66
CA LEU A 103 -5.71 0.59 -4.61
C LEU A 103 -7.02 1.31 -4.28
N ALA A 104 -7.43 1.33 -3.01
CA ALA A 104 -8.64 2.04 -2.58
C ALA A 104 -8.59 3.54 -2.92
N VAL A 105 -7.46 4.20 -2.67
CA VAL A 105 -7.23 5.62 -3.01
C VAL A 105 -7.33 5.85 -4.52
N ALA A 106 -6.68 5.01 -5.33
CA ALA A 106 -6.72 5.14 -6.78
C ALA A 106 -8.13 4.92 -7.35
N PHE A 107 -8.87 3.94 -6.83
CA PHE A 107 -10.26 3.70 -7.22
C PHE A 107 -11.19 4.82 -6.75
N TYR A 108 -10.95 5.40 -5.58
CA TYR A 108 -11.72 6.54 -5.07
C TYR A 108 -11.63 7.73 -6.04
N PHE A 109 -10.41 8.12 -6.43
CA PHE A 109 -10.25 9.16 -7.44
C PHE A 109 -10.89 8.74 -8.76
N GLY A 110 -10.69 7.51 -9.23
CA GLY A 110 -11.28 7.07 -10.49
C GLY A 110 -12.81 7.01 -10.51
N ALA A 111 -13.46 6.75 -9.39
CA ALA A 111 -14.90 6.81 -9.26
C ALA A 111 -15.42 8.26 -9.23
N ARG A 112 -14.70 9.17 -8.55
CA ARG A 112 -15.08 10.59 -8.39
C ARG A 112 -15.08 11.35 -9.72
N PHE A 113 -14.22 11.02 -10.66
CA PHE A 113 -14.15 11.68 -11.98
C PHE A 113 -14.95 10.98 -13.08
N GLY A 114 -15.73 9.97 -12.73
CA GLY A 114 -16.62 9.31 -13.67
C GLY A 114 -15.87 8.67 -14.83
N PHE A 115 -14.87 7.82 -14.55
CA PHE A 115 -14.35 6.91 -15.57
C PHE A 115 -15.51 6.04 -16.08
N ASP A 116 -16.06 6.47 -17.21
CA ASP A 116 -17.16 5.83 -17.91
C ASP A 116 -16.78 4.36 -18.16
N LYS A 117 -17.76 3.49 -18.30
CA LYS A 117 -17.56 2.07 -18.60
C LYS A 117 -16.64 1.86 -19.82
N ASN A 118 -16.55 2.86 -20.71
CA ASN A 118 -15.62 2.88 -21.84
C ASN A 118 -14.14 3.13 -21.48
N ASP A 119 -13.79 3.83 -20.40
CA ASP A 119 -12.39 3.97 -19.97
C ASP A 119 -11.91 2.75 -19.17
N ARG A 120 -12.84 1.96 -18.62
CA ARG A 120 -12.54 0.65 -18.02
C ARG A 120 -12.27 -0.43 -19.06
N VAL A 121 -12.78 -0.29 -20.29
CA VAL A 121 -12.76 -1.33 -21.33
C VAL A 121 -12.01 -0.92 -22.61
N ARG A 122 -11.70 0.36 -22.85
CA ARG A 122 -10.94 0.81 -24.03
C ARG A 122 -9.48 1.12 -23.71
N ARG A 123 -8.72 0.09 -23.30
CA ARG A 123 -7.35 -0.19 -23.79
C ARG A 123 -7.05 -1.69 -23.57
N VAL A 124 -7.70 -2.55 -24.35
CA VAL A 124 -7.32 -3.98 -24.56
C VAL A 124 -6.00 -4.04 -25.36
N GLY A 125 -4.96 -3.40 -24.82
CA GLY A 125 -3.64 -3.28 -25.42
C GLY A 125 -2.54 -2.77 -24.47
N GLY A 126 -2.83 -2.61 -23.17
CA GLY A 126 -1.80 -2.24 -22.17
C GLY A 126 -2.22 -1.22 -21.11
N GLY A 127 -3.51 -1.17 -20.74
CA GLY A 127 -4.07 -0.20 -19.81
C GLY A 127 -3.91 -0.57 -18.33
N VAL A 128 -3.86 0.46 -17.48
CA VAL A 128 -3.64 0.46 -16.02
C VAL A 128 -4.38 -0.63 -15.24
N GLY A 129 -5.57 -1.07 -15.67
CA GLY A 129 -6.29 -2.19 -15.04
C GLY A 129 -5.54 -3.53 -15.09
N SER A 130 -4.79 -3.80 -16.16
CA SER A 130 -3.91 -4.98 -16.24
C SER A 130 -2.66 -4.81 -15.38
N ARG A 131 -2.10 -3.60 -15.29
CA ARG A 131 -0.93 -3.31 -14.43
C ARG A 131 -1.28 -3.35 -12.94
N MET A 132 -2.45 -2.85 -12.54
CA MET A 132 -2.91 -2.93 -11.15
C MET A 132 -3.21 -4.37 -10.72
N GLN A 133 -3.72 -5.23 -11.62
CA GLN A 133 -3.85 -6.68 -11.36
C GLN A 133 -2.49 -7.40 -11.29
N GLU A 134 -1.47 -6.90 -11.99
CA GLU A 134 -0.12 -7.45 -11.97
C GLU A 134 0.68 -7.02 -10.72
N VAL A 135 0.43 -5.81 -10.20
CA VAL A 135 0.98 -5.31 -8.92
C VAL A 135 0.45 -6.11 -7.72
N GLY A 136 -0.80 -6.58 -7.78
CA GLY A 136 -1.40 -7.43 -6.75
C GLY A 136 -1.01 -8.91 -6.79
N ARG A 137 -0.13 -9.34 -7.72
CA ARG A 137 0.43 -10.69 -7.68
C ARG A 137 1.62 -10.70 -6.72
N PRO A 138 1.56 -11.39 -5.58
CA PRO A 138 2.74 -11.56 -4.75
C PRO A 138 3.78 -12.34 -5.58
N LYS A 139 4.93 -11.71 -5.85
CA LYS A 139 6.13 -12.44 -6.27
C LYS A 139 6.68 -13.15 -5.04
N ILE A 140 5.98 -14.19 -4.60
CA ILE A 140 6.54 -15.17 -3.68
C ILE A 140 7.71 -15.77 -4.45
N ALA A 141 8.93 -15.46 -4.00
CA ALA A 141 10.09 -16.23 -4.39
C ALA A 141 9.76 -17.69 -4.09
N THR A 142 9.62 -18.51 -5.13
CA THR A 142 9.60 -19.96 -5.01
C THR A 142 10.95 -20.37 -4.46
N ALA A 143 11.07 -20.39 -3.13
CA ALA A 143 12.10 -21.17 -2.47
C ALA A 143 11.74 -22.63 -2.74
N ASP A 144 12.59 -23.27 -3.54
CA ASP A 144 12.57 -24.70 -3.80
C ASP A 144 12.31 -25.47 -2.49
N THR A 145 11.11 -26.02 -2.37
CA THR A 145 10.79 -27.04 -1.38
C THR A 145 10.66 -28.37 -2.09
N THR A 146 11.75 -28.80 -2.70
CA THR A 146 11.98 -30.18 -3.09
C THR A 146 13.30 -30.59 -2.46
N ASP A 147 13.24 -31.06 -1.21
CA ASP A 147 14.11 -32.11 -0.65
C ASP A 147 13.83 -32.29 0.85
N ALA A 148 12.63 -32.80 1.19
CA ALA A 148 12.39 -33.31 2.55
C ALA A 148 11.21 -34.32 2.62
N VAL A 149 11.00 -35.15 1.60
CA VAL A 149 10.12 -36.34 1.72
C VAL A 149 10.76 -37.51 0.99
N GLY A 150 11.77 -38.10 1.62
CA GLY A 150 12.44 -39.29 1.11
C GLY A 150 12.85 -40.19 2.27
N HIS A 151 12.17 -41.33 2.38
CA HIS A 151 12.55 -42.51 3.18
C HIS A 151 12.38 -42.43 4.71
N ARG A 152 11.23 -42.97 5.17
CA ARG A 152 11.22 -44.25 5.90
C ARG A 152 9.80 -44.77 6.08
N ARG A 153 9.48 -45.86 5.37
CA ARG A 153 8.58 -46.91 5.85
C ARG A 153 9.14 -48.27 5.45
N ASN A 154 9.11 -49.17 6.42
CA ASN A 154 9.13 -50.64 6.36
C ASN A 154 10.49 -51.36 6.30
N LEU A 155 11.04 -51.64 7.49
CA LEU A 155 11.03 -52.96 8.14
C LEU A 155 11.42 -52.80 9.61
#